data_AF-A0A7R8VQ99-F1
#
_entry.id   AF-A0A7R8VQ99-F1
#
_cell.length_a   1.000
_cell.length_b   1.000
_cell.length_c   1.000
_cell.angle_alpha   90.00
_cell.angle_beta   90.00
_cell.angle_gamma   90.00
#
_symmetry.space_group_name_H-M   'P 1'
#
loop_
_entity.id
_entity.type
_entity.pdbx_description
1 polymer ?
#
loop_
_entity_poly.entity_id
_entity_poly.type
_entity_poly.pdbx_seq_one_letter_code
_entity_poly.pdbx_strand_id
1 'polypeptide(L)'
;VPLPHSDTVEFFQRLSTETLFFIFYYMEGTKAQYLAAKALKKQSWRFHTKYMMWFQRHEEPKVINEEYEQLANALVVLSLTAEDGEIEVRISVG
;
A
#
# COMPACT_ATOMS: atom_id res chain seq x y z
N VAL A 1 -26.27 -6.04 5.86
CA VAL A 1 -25.93 -7.36 5.27
C VAL A 1 -24.59 -7.21 4.55
N PRO A 2 -23.60 -8.08 4.79
CA PRO A 2 -22.31 -8.00 4.08
C PRO A 2 -22.52 -8.19 2.57
N LEU A 3 -21.72 -7.49 1.77
CA LEU A 3 -21.74 -7.67 0.32
C LEU A 3 -21.42 -9.13 -0.03
N PRO A 4 -22.14 -9.75 -0.98
CA PRO A 4 -21.81 -11.09 -1.47
C PRO A 4 -20.34 -11.16 -1.89
N HIS A 5 -19.63 -12.21 -1.47
CA HIS A 5 -18.22 -12.46 -1.79
C HIS A 5 -17.20 -11.44 -1.24
N SER A 6 -17.59 -10.59 -0.29
CA SER A 6 -16.69 -9.60 0.33
C SER A 6 -15.56 -10.20 1.17
N ASP A 7 -15.61 -11.49 1.48
CA ASP A 7 -14.58 -12.21 2.25
C ASP A 7 -13.56 -12.96 1.37
N THR A 8 -13.59 -12.73 0.06
CA THR A 8 -12.68 -13.34 -0.93
C THR A 8 -11.41 -12.50 -1.13
N VAL A 9 -10.31 -13.13 -1.52
CA VAL A 9 -9.06 -12.41 -1.84
C VAL A 9 -9.26 -11.52 -3.08
N GLU A 10 -10.10 -11.95 -4.01
CA GLU A 10 -10.42 -11.27 -5.27
C GLU A 10 -11.12 -9.94 -5.01
N PHE A 11 -11.99 -9.87 -4.00
CA PHE A 11 -12.59 -8.63 -3.55
C PHE A 11 -11.51 -7.64 -3.06
N PHE A 12 -10.61 -8.10 -2.19
CA PHE A 12 -9.52 -7.27 -1.65
C PHE A 12 -8.55 -6.78 -2.72
N GLN A 13 -8.28 -7.56 -3.77
CA GLN A 13 -7.43 -7.12 -4.88
C GLN A 13 -7.97 -5.91 -5.64
N ARG A 14 -9.28 -5.65 -5.57
CA ARG A 14 -9.94 -4.51 -6.23
C ARG A 14 -9.96 -3.25 -5.38
N LEU A 15 -9.58 -3.34 -4.09
CA LEU A 15 -9.53 -2.19 -3.19
C LEU A 15 -8.30 -1.33 -3.48
N SER A 16 -8.41 -0.03 -3.19
CA SER A 16 -7.26 0.87 -3.25
C SER A 16 -6.22 0.48 -2.21
N THR A 17 -4.95 0.80 -2.47
CA THR A 17 -3.86 0.49 -1.56
C THR A 17 -4.05 1.17 -0.20
N GLU A 18 -4.58 2.39 -0.18
CA GLU A 18 -4.96 3.11 1.04
C GLU A 18 -5.96 2.31 1.90
N THR A 19 -7.03 1.79 1.28
CA THR A 19 -8.00 0.94 1.99
C THR A 19 -7.35 -0.34 2.51
N LEU A 20 -6.44 -0.95 1.74
CA LEU A 20 -5.72 -2.14 2.18
C LEU A 20 -4.81 -1.85 3.38
N PHE A 21 -4.13 -0.70 3.42
CA PHE A 21 -3.36 -0.29 4.60
C PHE A 21 -4.26 0.00 5.79
N PHE A 22 -5.38 0.70 5.58
CA PHE A 22 -6.35 0.95 6.62
C PHE A 22 -6.79 -0.37 7.27
N ILE A 23 -7.20 -1.35 6.47
CA ILE A 23 -7.58 -2.67 6.98
C ILE A 23 -6.41 -3.36 7.69
N PHE A 24 -5.20 -3.26 7.14
CA PHE A 24 -4.03 -3.93 7.73
C PHE A 24 -3.66 -3.38 9.12
N TYR A 25 -3.70 -2.07 9.32
CA TYR A 25 -3.31 -1.43 10.58
C TYR A 25 -4.45 -1.34 11.60
N TYR A 26 -5.70 -1.14 11.16
CA TYR A 26 -6.83 -0.91 12.06
C TYR A 26 -7.68 -2.16 12.34
N MET A 27 -7.50 -3.26 11.60
CA MET A 27 -8.23 -4.52 11.82
C MET A 27 -7.29 -5.66 12.22
N GLU A 28 -6.34 -5.39 13.12
CA GLU A 28 -5.35 -6.37 13.56
C GLU A 28 -5.97 -7.66 14.12
N GLY A 29 -5.36 -8.80 13.80
CA GLY A 29 -5.78 -10.12 14.30
C GLY A 29 -7.00 -10.71 13.56
N THR A 30 -7.53 -10.02 12.55
CA THR A 30 -8.71 -10.48 11.80
C THR A 30 -8.36 -11.17 10.48
N LYS A 31 -9.31 -11.94 9.94
CA LYS A 31 -9.24 -12.47 8.56
C LYS A 31 -9.04 -11.35 7.54
N ALA A 32 -9.62 -10.16 7.77
CA ALA A 32 -9.51 -9.03 6.87
C ALA A 32 -8.07 -8.50 6.75
N GLN A 33 -7.33 -8.41 7.86
CA GLN A 33 -5.91 -8.04 7.84
C GLN A 33 -5.08 -9.03 6.99
N TYR A 34 -5.33 -10.34 7.13
CA TYR A 34 -4.65 -11.35 6.34
C TYR A 34 -4.95 -11.24 4.84
N LEU A 35 -6.23 -11.02 4.48
CA LEU A 35 -6.64 -10.83 3.08
C LEU A 35 -6.04 -9.54 2.50
N ALA A 36 -6.00 -8.46 3.27
CA ALA A 36 -5.36 -7.20 2.87
C ALA A 36 -3.85 -7.39 2.64
N ALA A 37 -3.16 -8.08 3.55
CA ALA A 37 -1.74 -8.40 3.39
C ALA A 37 -1.47 -9.26 2.14
N LYS A 38 -2.37 -10.21 1.81
CA LYS A 38 -2.29 -10.99 0.57
C LYS A 38 -2.45 -10.12 -0.68
N ALA A 39 -3.41 -9.20 -0.68
CA ALA A 39 -3.63 -8.27 -1.80
C ALA A 39 -2.43 -7.34 -1.99
N LEU A 40 -1.89 -6.75 -0.91
CA LEU A 40 -0.69 -5.91 -0.93
C LEU A 40 0.52 -6.66 -1.49
N LYS A 41 0.76 -7.91 -1.05
CA LYS A 41 1.85 -8.75 -1.58
C LYS A 41 1.71 -9.02 -3.08
N LYS A 42 0.49 -9.20 -3.59
CA LYS A 42 0.21 -9.35 -5.03
C LYS A 42 0.45 -8.06 -5.81
N GLN A 43 0.23 -6.91 -5.20
CA GLN A 43 0.55 -5.58 -5.74
C GLN A 43 2.05 -5.20 -5.54
N SER A 44 2.93 -6.19 -5.37
CA SER A 44 4.37 -6.03 -5.19
C SER A 44 4.82 -5.22 -3.95
N TRP A 45 3.94 -5.09 -2.95
CA TRP A 45 4.33 -4.55 -1.65
C TRP A 45 5.08 -5.61 -0.81
N ARG A 46 5.95 -5.13 0.08
CA ARG A 46 6.81 -5.90 0.98
C ARG A 46 6.71 -5.32 2.38
N PHE A 47 6.32 -6.14 3.35
CA PHE A 47 6.21 -5.70 4.73
C PHE A 47 7.55 -5.85 5.46
N HIS A 48 8.00 -4.78 6.12
CA HIS A 48 9.20 -4.77 6.94
C HIS A 48 8.82 -4.87 8.42
N THR A 49 9.07 -6.02 9.04
CA THR A 49 8.67 -6.31 10.42
C THR A 49 9.22 -5.33 11.46
N LYS A 50 10.49 -4.89 11.35
CA LYS A 50 11.07 -3.93 12.30
C LYS A 50 10.39 -2.56 12.30
N TYR A 51 9.99 -2.08 11.13
CA TYR A 51 9.41 -0.74 10.95
C TYR A 51 7.90 -0.77 10.93
N MET A 52 7.30 -1.97 10.87
CA MET A 52 5.86 -2.17 10.71
C MET A 52 5.31 -1.38 9.53
N MET A 53 6.05 -1.34 8.42
CA MET A 53 5.71 -0.55 7.23
C MET A 53 5.75 -1.40 5.96
N TRP A 54 4.99 -0.98 4.96
CA TRP A 54 4.96 -1.59 3.64
C TRP A 54 5.78 -0.76 2.65
N PHE A 55 6.60 -1.45 1.85
CA PHE A 55 7.47 -0.87 0.83
C PHE A 55 7.13 -1.48 -0.53
N GLN A 56 7.05 -0.67 -1.58
CA GLN A 56 6.92 -1.17 -2.94
C GLN A 56 8.29 -1.15 -3.62
N ARG A 57 8.62 -2.19 -4.39
CA ARG A 57 9.80 -2.15 -5.26
C ARG A 57 9.44 -1.32 -6.49
N HIS A 58 10.08 -0.18 -6.69
CA HIS A 58 10.09 0.47 -8.00
C HIS A 58 11.00 -0.38 -8.91
N GLU A 59 10.50 -0.80 -10.07
CA GLU A 59 11.39 -1.12 -11.18
C GLU A 59 11.79 0.21 -11.83
N GLU A 60 13.07 0.39 -12.16
CA GLU A 60 13.51 1.54 -12.96
C GLU A 60 12.73 1.59 -14.28
N PRO A 61 12.30 2.77 -14.75
CA PRO A 61 11.77 2.90 -16.10
C PRO A 61 12.84 2.50 -17.11
N LYS A 62 12.64 1.41 -17.86
CA LYS A 62 13.58 0.92 -18.88
C LYS A 62 13.61 1.75 -20.17
N VAL A 63 12.88 2.86 -20.22
CA VAL A 63 12.74 3.70 -21.41
C VAL A 63 12.94 5.15 -21.01
N ILE A 64 14.13 5.66 -21.32
CA ILE A 64 14.55 7.04 -21.13
C ILE A 64 14.21 7.78 -22.43
N ASN A 65 13.12 8.55 -22.42
CA ASN A 65 12.81 9.51 -23.47
C ASN A 65 12.76 10.88 -22.80
N GLU A 66 13.47 11.86 -23.35
CA GLU A 66 13.74 13.21 -22.79
C GLU A 66 12.48 14.02 -22.41
N GLU A 67 11.28 13.56 -22.75
CA GLU A 67 10.00 14.23 -22.46
C GLU A 67 9.36 13.82 -21.11
N TYR A 68 9.85 12.75 -20.46
CA TYR A 68 9.28 12.20 -19.21
C TYR A 68 10.26 12.24 -18.01
N GLU A 69 11.22 13.16 -18.04
CA GLU A 69 12.38 13.15 -17.16
C GLU A 69 12.13 13.56 -15.68
N GLN A 70 10.89 13.91 -15.28
CA GLN A 70 10.68 14.57 -13.98
C GLN A 70 10.01 13.76 -12.87
N LEU A 71 9.70 12.48 -13.08
CA LEU A 71 9.08 11.63 -12.04
C LEU A 71 9.87 10.35 -11.71
N ALA A 72 11.12 10.22 -12.17
CA ALA A 72 11.80 8.92 -12.26
C ALA A 72 12.36 8.35 -10.95
N ASN A 73 12.32 9.02 -9.80
CA ASN A 73 12.95 8.52 -8.57
C ASN A 73 12.04 8.63 -7.34
N ALA A 74 10.93 7.90 -7.29
CA ALA A 74 10.11 7.84 -6.08
C ALA A 74 10.35 6.52 -5.32
N LEU A 75 11.22 6.55 -4.30
CA LEU A 75 11.09 5.62 -3.18
C LEU A 75 9.76 5.95 -2.48
N VAL A 76 8.67 5.29 -2.86
CA VAL A 76 7.38 5.47 -2.18
C VAL A 76 7.47 4.86 -0.79
N VAL A 77 7.88 5.67 0.19
CA VAL A 77 7.74 5.37 1.61
C VAL A 77 6.40 5.92 2.04
N LEU A 78 5.45 5.02 2.35
CA LEU A 78 4.24 5.42 3.07
C LEU A 78 4.56 5.42 4.56
N SER A 79 5.09 6.55 5.04
CA SER A 79 5.18 6.79 6.48
C SER A 79 3.86 7.36 6.95
N LEU A 80 3.17 6.63 7.84
CA LEU A 80 2.04 7.15 8.60
C LEU A 80 2.60 8.12 9.64
N THR A 81 2.54 9.43 9.38
CA THR A 81 2.76 10.44 10.42
C THR A 81 1.40 10.98 10.83
N ALA A 82 1.01 10.70 12.07
CA ALA A 82 -0.17 11.32 12.68
C ALA A 82 0.27 12.65 13.30
N GLU A 83 -0.06 13.76 12.66
CA GLU A 83 -0.06 15.09 13.29
C GLU A 83 -1.53 15.51 13.43
N ASP A 84 -1.93 15.90 14.65
CA ASP A 84 -3.25 16.49 14.97
C ASP A 84 -4.51 15.66 14.66
N GLY A 85 -4.38 14.34 14.56
CA GLY A 85 -5.52 13.44 14.40
C GLY A 85 -6.04 13.29 12.98
N GLU A 86 -5.38 13.91 11.99
CA GLU A 86 -5.53 13.58 10.58
C GLU A 86 -4.49 12.53 10.17
N ILE A 87 -4.95 11.48 9.48
CA ILE A 87 -4.07 10.50 8.86
C ILE A 87 -3.60 11.09 7.54
N GLU A 88 -2.42 11.72 7.53
CA GLU A 88 -1.85 12.25 6.30
C GLU A 88 -0.98 11.18 5.61
N VAL A 89 -1.44 10.70 4.46
CA VAL A 89 -0.68 9.80 3.59
C VAL A 89 0.33 10.63 2.81
N ARG A 90 1.50 10.90 3.41
CA ARG A 90 2.56 11.67 2.74
C ARG A 90 3.34 10.78 1.77
N ILE A 91 3.26 11.08 0.47
CA ILE A 91 4.14 10.53 -0.56
C ILE A 91 5.45 11.34 -0.48
N SER A 92 6.46 10.82 0.22
CA SER A 92 7.78 11.46 0.22
C SER A 92 8.63 10.89 -0.92
N VAL A 93 9.05 11.78 -1.82
CA VAL A 93 10.10 11.53 -2.81
C VAL A 93 11.41 11.88 -2.11
N GLY A 94 12.33 10.91 -1.98
CA GLY A 94 13.68 11.13 -1.45
C GLY A 94 14.62 11.65 -2.52
#